data_AF-A0A109JAK9-F1
#
_entry.id   AF-A0A109JAK9-F1
#
_cell.length_a   1.000
_cell.length_b   1.000
_cell.length_c   1.000
_cell.angle_alpha   90.00
_cell.angle_beta   90.00
_cell.angle_gamma   90.00
#
_symmetry.space_group_name_H-M   'P 1'
#
loop_
_entity.id
_entity.type
_entity.pdbx_description
1 polymer ?
#
loop_
_entity_poly.entity_id
_entity_poly.type
_entity_poly.pdbx_seq_one_letter_code
_entity_poly.pdbx_strand_id
1 'polypeptide(L)'
;MKAALAQAEFSDVAAVTVAQMLLLETAAGLVNLPLQGGVRMRALLLAQDSTALSAINVAVAEGMDQLFRKEDRFQVPMPAILGSGVKPRQE
;
A
#
# COMPACT_ATOMS: atom_id res chain seq x y z
N MET A 1 -15.89 -1.41 4.16
CA MET A 1 -16.19 0.00 3.78
C MET A 1 -17.69 0.32 3.89
N LYS A 2 -18.59 -0.33 3.13
CA LYS A 2 -20.04 -0.02 3.18
C LYS A 2 -20.63 -0.02 4.61
N ALA A 3 -20.37 -1.09 5.38
CA ALA A 3 -20.84 -1.19 6.76
C ALA A 3 -20.30 -0.06 7.66
N ALA A 4 -19.04 0.32 7.51
CA ALA A 4 -18.43 1.39 8.30
C ALA A 4 -19.02 2.77 7.96
N LEU A 5 -19.28 3.05 6.68
CA LEU A 5 -19.94 4.28 6.25
C LEU A 5 -21.39 4.35 6.75
N ALA A 6 -22.13 3.23 6.69
CA ALA A 6 -23.49 3.15 7.22
C ALA A 6 -23.53 3.32 8.76
N GLN A 7 -22.57 2.73 9.48
CA GLN A 7 -22.42 2.92 10.94
C GLN A 7 -22.09 4.36 11.31
N ALA A 8 -21.40 5.08 10.43
CA ALA A 8 -21.14 6.52 10.55
C ALA A 8 -22.30 7.38 10.01
N GLU A 9 -23.47 6.78 9.81
CA GLU A 9 -24.73 7.45 9.39
C GLU A 9 -24.70 8.09 8.01
N PHE A 10 -23.76 7.70 7.14
CA PHE A 10 -23.78 8.12 5.74
C PHE A 10 -24.95 7.44 4.99
N SER A 11 -25.65 8.20 4.15
CA SER A 11 -26.68 7.69 3.24
C SER A 11 -26.13 7.48 1.82
N ASP A 12 -26.87 6.79 0.95
CA ASP A 12 -26.47 6.51 -0.45
C ASP A 12 -25.07 5.89 -0.56
N VAL A 13 -24.82 4.86 0.27
CA VAL A 13 -23.49 4.28 0.42
C VAL A 13 -23.18 3.33 -0.74
N ALA A 14 -22.11 3.64 -1.46
CA ALA A 14 -21.52 2.76 -2.45
C ALA A 14 -20.07 2.41 -2.06
N ALA A 15 -19.60 1.25 -2.51
CA ALA A 15 -18.20 0.91 -2.45
C ALA A 15 -17.85 -0.07 -3.56
N VAL A 16 -16.67 0.09 -4.11
CA VAL A 16 -16.11 -0.75 -5.18
C VAL A 16 -14.67 -1.10 -4.85
N THR A 17 -14.25 -2.29 -5.26
CA THR A 17 -12.84 -2.67 -5.27
C THR A 17 -12.28 -2.38 -6.65
N VAL A 18 -11.17 -1.63 -6.70
CA VAL A 18 -10.46 -1.31 -7.93
C VAL A 18 -9.14 -2.05 -7.91
N ALA A 19 -8.94 -2.93 -8.90
CA ALA A 19 -7.64 -3.52 -9.14
C ALA A 19 -6.71 -2.44 -9.70
N GLN A 20 -5.60 -2.18 -9.01
CA GLN A 20 -4.55 -1.28 -9.47
C GLN A 20 -3.21 -2.01 -9.42
N MET A 21 -2.32 -1.62 -10.32
CA MET A 21 -0.96 -2.15 -10.37
C MET A 21 0.01 -1.01 -10.11
N LEU A 22 0.86 -1.17 -9.11
CA LEU A 22 1.98 -0.29 -8.86
C LEU A 22 3.16 -0.75 -9.72
N LEU A 23 3.67 0.15 -10.56
CA LEU A 23 4.82 -0.08 -11.42
C LEU A 23 6.07 0.48 -10.75
N LEU A 24 7.12 -0.34 -10.66
CA LEU A 24 8.40 0.05 -10.12
C LEU A 24 9.50 -0.31 -11.12
N GLU A 25 10.47 0.60 -11.29
CA GLU A 25 11.65 0.37 -12.13
C GLU A 25 12.68 -0.53 -11.45
N THR A 26 12.71 -0.53 -10.10
CA THR A 26 13.66 -1.32 -9.31
C THR A 26 12.96 -1.98 -8.14
N ALA A 27 13.48 -3.14 -7.72
CA ALA A 27 12.97 -3.85 -6.55
C ALA A 27 13.11 -3.02 -5.27
N ALA A 28 14.19 -2.24 -5.15
CA ALA A 28 14.42 -1.31 -4.03
C ALA A 28 13.35 -0.21 -3.93
N GLY A 29 12.66 0.10 -5.04
CA GLY A 29 11.55 1.06 -5.05
C GLY A 29 10.47 0.73 -4.01
N LEU A 30 10.23 -0.57 -3.73
CA LEU A 30 9.20 -0.96 -2.77
C LEU A 30 9.57 -0.59 -1.32
N VAL A 31 10.85 -0.64 -0.93
CA VAL A 31 11.30 -0.24 0.42
C VAL A 31 11.29 1.28 0.59
N ASN A 32 11.56 2.01 -0.49
CA ASN A 32 11.56 3.48 -0.47
C ASN A 32 10.16 4.08 -0.27
N LEU A 33 9.11 3.42 -0.77
CA LEU A 33 7.74 3.92 -0.64
C LEU A 33 7.28 4.09 0.82
N PRO A 34 7.44 3.09 1.71
CA PRO A 34 7.17 3.25 3.13
C PRO A 34 8.00 4.35 3.80
N LEU A 35 9.25 4.57 3.39
CA LEU A 35 10.06 5.65 3.95
C LEU A 35 9.48 7.04 3.63
N GLN A 36 8.78 7.18 2.51
CA GLN A 36 8.19 8.43 2.05
C GLN A 36 6.75 8.64 2.56
N GLY A 37 5.97 7.58 2.76
CA GLY A 37 4.53 7.72 3.09
C GLY A 37 4.00 6.80 4.19
N GLY A 38 4.78 5.83 4.66
CA GLY A 38 4.36 4.88 5.69
C GLY A 38 4.77 5.36 7.09
N VAL A 39 3.84 5.39 8.05
CA VAL A 39 4.19 5.81 9.43
C VAL A 39 4.91 4.69 10.18
N ARG A 40 4.29 3.50 10.28
CA ARG A 40 4.81 2.39 11.09
C ARG A 40 6.00 1.69 10.45
N MET A 41 5.90 1.42 9.15
CA MET A 41 7.00 0.78 8.41
C MET A 41 8.25 1.67 8.38
N ARG A 42 8.09 3.00 8.23
CA ARG A 42 9.23 3.92 8.34
C ARG A 42 9.87 3.85 9.72
N ALA A 43 9.07 3.91 10.79
CA ALA A 43 9.60 3.81 12.16
C ALA A 43 10.36 2.49 12.38
N LEU A 44 9.82 1.37 11.89
CA LEU A 44 10.49 0.07 11.95
C LEU A 44 11.81 0.05 11.20
N LEU A 45 11.85 0.56 9.95
CA LEU A 45 13.06 0.62 9.14
C LEU A 45 14.12 1.54 9.75
N LEU A 46 13.73 2.71 10.27
CA LEU A 46 14.65 3.65 10.92
C LEU A 46 15.23 3.13 12.23
N ALA A 47 14.55 2.18 12.89
CA ALA A 47 15.03 1.56 14.12
C ALA A 47 16.05 0.43 13.88
N GLN A 48 16.26 0.01 12.63
CA GLN A 48 17.20 -1.06 12.30
C GLN A 48 18.64 -0.55 12.24
N ASP A 49 19.59 -1.41 12.60
CA ASP A 49 21.00 -1.18 12.29
C ASP A 49 21.30 -1.39 10.79
N SER A 50 22.51 -1.01 10.37
CA SER A 50 22.92 -1.09 8.96
C SER A 50 22.94 -2.53 8.41
N THR A 51 23.27 -3.51 9.25
CA THR A 51 23.35 -4.92 8.85
C THR A 51 21.95 -5.47 8.62
N ALA A 52 21.02 -5.21 9.54
CA ALA A 52 19.62 -5.58 9.42
C ALA A 52 18.96 -4.90 8.21
N LEU A 53 19.21 -3.60 7.98
CA LEU A 53 18.72 -2.90 6.80
C LEU A 53 19.23 -3.53 5.49
N SER A 54 20.51 -3.90 5.44
CA SER A 54 21.07 -4.57 4.27
C SER A 54 20.38 -5.92 4.02
N ALA A 55 20.16 -6.71 5.06
CA ALA A 55 19.47 -8.00 4.94
C ALA A 55 18.01 -7.84 4.50
N ILE A 56 17.29 -6.85 5.03
CA ILE A 56 15.92 -6.52 4.60
C ILE A 56 15.90 -6.14 3.13
N ASN A 57 16.82 -5.29 2.68
CA ASN A 57 16.87 -4.86 1.28
C ASN A 57 17.12 -6.04 0.33
N VAL A 58 18.01 -6.96 0.69
CA VAL A 58 18.27 -8.19 -0.10
C VAL A 58 17.02 -9.07 -0.15
N ALA A 59 16.41 -9.35 1.01
CA ALA A 59 15.22 -10.21 1.07
C ALA A 59 14.03 -9.63 0.30
N VAL A 60 13.81 -8.31 0.38
CA VAL A 60 12.78 -7.63 -0.41
C VAL A 60 13.11 -7.69 -1.90
N ALA A 61 14.37 -7.51 -2.28
CA ALA A 61 14.77 -7.59 -3.68
C ALA A 61 14.51 -8.99 -4.27
N GLU A 62 14.93 -10.04 -3.56
CA GLU A 62 14.69 -11.43 -3.96
C GLU A 62 13.19 -11.74 -4.07
N GLY A 63 12.39 -11.33 -3.08
CA GLY A 63 10.94 -11.51 -3.11
C GLY A 63 10.27 -10.76 -4.26
N MET A 64 10.71 -9.54 -4.54
CA MET A 64 10.22 -8.73 -5.66
C MET A 64 10.53 -9.38 -7.01
N ASP A 65 11.75 -9.89 -7.18
CA ASP A 65 12.15 -10.60 -8.40
C ASP A 65 11.32 -11.87 -8.62
N GLN A 66 11.10 -12.66 -7.57
CA GLN A 66 10.38 -13.92 -7.67
C GLN A 66 8.88 -13.73 -7.93
N LEU A 67 8.26 -12.73 -7.30
CA LEU A 67 6.80 -12.61 -7.25
C LEU A 67 6.23 -11.57 -8.22
N PHE A 68 7.01 -10.52 -8.52
CA PHE A 68 6.46 -9.32 -9.15
C PHE A 68 7.25 -8.81 -10.36
N ARG A 69 8.37 -9.45 -10.73
CA ARG A 69 9.09 -9.10 -11.95
C ARG A 69 8.29 -9.46 -13.19
N LYS A 70 8.20 -8.51 -14.12
CA LYS A 70 7.59 -8.69 -15.43
C LYS A 70 8.39 -7.90 -16.46
N GLU A 71 9.09 -8.63 -17.32
CA GLU A 71 10.07 -8.06 -18.27
C GLU A 71 11.14 -7.26 -17.50
N ASP A 72 11.33 -5.98 -17.85
CA ASP A 72 12.33 -5.08 -17.27
C ASP A 72 11.81 -4.24 -16.10
N ARG A 73 10.61 -4.56 -15.58
CA ARG A 73 9.96 -3.79 -14.51
C ARG A 73 9.33 -4.71 -13.48
N PHE A 74 8.89 -4.12 -12.37
CA PHE A 74 8.13 -4.81 -11.33
C PHE A 74 6.69 -4.33 -11.31
N GLN A 75 5.75 -5.25 -11.18
CA GLN A 75 4.32 -4.96 -11.13
C GLN A 75 3.72 -5.55 -9.86
N VAL A 76 3.45 -4.69 -8.88
CA VAL A 76 2.88 -5.09 -7.59
C VAL A 76 1.38 -4.83 -7.59
N PRO A 77 0.52 -5.85 -7.42
CA PRO A 77 -0.91 -5.65 -7.25
C PRO A 77 -1.20 -4.82 -5.99
N MET A 78 -1.86 -3.68 -6.15
CA MET A 78 -2.21 -2.75 -5.09
C MET A 78 -3.71 -2.44 -5.15
N PRO A 79 -4.58 -3.41 -4.83
CA PRO A 79 -6.02 -3.18 -4.89
C PRO A 79 -6.45 -2.09 -3.90
N ALA A 80 -7.35 -1.22 -4.35
CA ALA A 80 -7.94 -0.16 -3.53
C ALA A 80 -9.44 -0.40 -3.33
N ILE A 81 -9.96 0.03 -2.18
CA ILE A 81 -11.42 0.10 -1.96
C ILE A 81 -11.81 1.57 -1.98
N LEU A 82 -12.63 1.95 -2.96
CA LEU A 82 -13.22 3.27 -3.02
C LEU A 82 -14.62 3.20 -2.41
N GLY A 83 -14.89 4.05 -1.43
CA GLY A 83 -16.20 4.19 -0.80
C GLY A 83 -16.73 5.60 -0.96
N SER A 84 -18.03 5.73 -1.15
CA SER A 84 -18.73 7.02 -1.21
C SER A 84 -20.02 6.95 -0.39
N GLY A 85 -20.48 8.10 0.04
CA GLY A 85 -21.75 8.28 0.72
C GLY A 85 -22.01 9.77 0.97
N VAL A 86 -23.25 10.11 1.25
CA VAL A 86 -23.68 11.47 1.58
C VAL A 86 -23.67 11.63 3.10
N LYS A 87 -22.97 12.65 3.58
CA LYS A 87 -22.93 12.96 5.01
C LYS A 87 -24.33 13.42 5.48
N PRO A 88 -24.80 12.99 6.67
CA PRO A 88 -26.05 13.51 7.22
C PRO A 88 -25.96 15.03 7.40
N ARG A 89 -27.04 15.75 7.06
CA ARG A 89 -27.14 17.19 7.33
C ARG A 89 -27.32 17.36 8.84
N GLN A 90 -26.51 18.21 9.46
CA GLN A 90 -26.76 18.66 10.83
C GLN A 90 -27.77 19.80 10.74
N GLU A 91 -28.97 19.58 11.29
CA GLU A 91 -29.96 20.63 11.56
C GLU A 91 -29.59 21.40 12.83
#